data_AF-A0A365YNG6-F1
#
_entry.id   AF-A0A365YNG6-F1
#
_cell.length_a   1.000
_cell.length_b   1.000
_cell.length_c   1.000
_cell.angle_alpha   90.00
_cell.angle_beta   90.00
_cell.angle_gamma   90.00
#
_symmetry.space_group_name_H-M   'P 1'
#
loop_
_entity.id
_entity.type
_entity.pdbx_description
1 polymer ?
#
loop_
_entity_poly.entity_id
_entity_poly.type
_entity_poly.pdbx_seq_one_letter_code
_entity_poly.pdbx_strand_id
1 'polypeptide(L)'
;MPALPKTVDFLAPDEIPVRIVRSAKRRKTISSQWREDRLVVQVPAALDERSEQMLVDEMVKKYRRNRVQRAEATSDASLEARAEQLDRRYFGGLAQPVSVRWVNNQNKRWGSASVYQKTIRLSSKLLHTPQWVQDYVLVHELAHLMAPKDGHGAKFQALLDRFERRAEADQFLAGFSAGFRAHAAENGQGAAEAGGFDGDEDE
;
A
#
# COMPACT_ATOMS: atom_id res chain seq x y z
N MET A 1 -36.99 19.56 -22.87
CA MET A 1 -35.76 19.34 -22.08
C MET A 1 -34.61 19.18 -23.07
N PRO A 2 -33.60 20.07 -23.09
CA PRO A 2 -32.43 19.87 -23.94
C PRO A 2 -31.70 18.60 -23.54
N ALA A 3 -31.13 17.88 -24.52
CA ALA A 3 -30.32 16.70 -24.23
C ALA A 3 -29.08 17.10 -23.42
N LEU A 4 -28.81 16.41 -22.31
CA LEU A 4 -27.62 16.65 -21.52
C LEU A 4 -26.36 16.39 -22.37
N PRO A 5 -25.27 17.16 -22.17
CA PRO A 5 -24.03 16.96 -22.89
C PRO A 5 -23.48 15.55 -22.65
N LYS A 6 -22.81 14.95 -23.62
CA LYS A 6 -22.31 13.57 -23.50
C LYS A 6 -21.30 13.40 -22.35
N THR A 7 -20.53 14.44 -22.05
CA THR A 7 -19.51 14.47 -21.00
C THR A 7 -19.62 15.77 -20.22
N VAL A 8 -19.47 15.71 -18.90
CA VAL A 8 -19.38 16.89 -18.02
C VAL A 8 -18.22 16.70 -17.07
N ASP A 9 -17.36 17.70 -16.97
CA ASP A 9 -16.28 17.76 -15.99
C ASP A 9 -16.63 18.78 -14.91
N PHE A 10 -16.37 18.45 -13.65
CA PHE A 10 -16.53 19.37 -12.52
C PHE A 10 -15.56 19.01 -11.38
N LEU A 11 -15.36 19.95 -10.45
CA LEU A 11 -14.59 19.72 -9.24
C LEU A 11 -15.57 19.44 -8.10
N ALA A 12 -15.52 18.23 -7.53
CA ALA A 12 -16.28 17.88 -6.34
C ALA A 12 -15.56 18.39 -5.06
N PRO A 13 -16.22 18.37 -3.89
CA PRO A 13 -15.56 18.70 -2.62
C PRO A 13 -14.26 17.90 -2.40
N ASP A 14 -13.33 18.46 -1.63
CA ASP A 14 -11.96 17.96 -1.42
C ASP A 14 -11.09 17.93 -2.70
N GLU A 15 -11.36 18.85 -3.63
CA GLU A 15 -10.61 19.02 -4.88
C GLU A 15 -10.56 17.76 -5.74
N ILE A 16 -11.62 16.96 -5.74
CA ILE A 16 -11.68 15.72 -6.53
C ILE A 16 -12.17 16.06 -7.94
N PRO A 17 -11.34 15.94 -8.99
CA PRO A 17 -11.81 16.16 -10.35
C PRO A 17 -12.72 15.00 -10.76
N VAL A 18 -13.93 15.31 -11.23
CA VAL A 18 -14.94 14.32 -11.62
C VAL A 18 -15.31 14.53 -13.08
N ARG A 19 -15.41 13.41 -13.82
CA ARG A 19 -15.90 13.37 -15.19
C ARG A 19 -17.11 12.45 -15.29
N ILE A 20 -18.27 13.00 -15.59
CA ILE A 20 -19.47 12.23 -15.93
C ILE A 20 -19.41 11.87 -17.41
N VAL A 21 -19.53 10.59 -17.73
CA VAL A 21 -19.65 10.08 -19.11
C VAL A 21 -21.00 9.41 -19.29
N ARG A 22 -21.87 10.04 -20.08
CA ARG A 22 -23.21 9.52 -20.40
C ARG A 22 -23.11 8.52 -21.55
N SER A 23 -23.55 7.29 -21.29
CA SER A 23 -23.45 6.17 -22.24
C SER A 23 -24.81 5.71 -22.71
N ALA A 24 -25.05 5.74 -24.03
CA ALA A 24 -26.24 5.17 -24.65
C ALA A 24 -26.25 3.63 -24.61
N LYS A 25 -25.09 2.98 -24.42
CA LYS A 25 -24.97 1.51 -24.34
C LYS A 25 -25.36 0.96 -22.96
N ARG A 26 -25.23 1.75 -21.90
CA ARG A 26 -25.55 1.36 -20.52
C ARG A 26 -27.02 1.64 -20.24
N ARG A 27 -27.75 0.67 -19.67
CA ARG A 27 -29.19 0.82 -19.37
C ARG A 27 -29.52 0.97 -17.88
N LYS A 28 -28.77 0.31 -17.00
CA LYS A 28 -29.01 0.32 -15.54
C LYS A 28 -27.74 0.41 -14.68
N THR A 29 -26.57 0.30 -15.29
CA THR A 29 -25.30 0.19 -14.57
C THR A 29 -24.64 1.54 -14.44
N ILE A 30 -24.20 1.88 -13.24
CA ILE A 30 -23.31 3.00 -12.97
C ILE A 30 -21.99 2.44 -12.44
N SER A 31 -20.89 3.03 -12.88
CA SER A 31 -19.55 2.62 -12.48
C SER A 31 -18.66 3.84 -12.33
N SER A 32 -17.79 3.83 -11.34
CA SER A 32 -16.75 4.85 -11.16
C SER A 32 -15.36 4.22 -11.26
N GLN A 33 -14.41 4.96 -11.81
CA GLN A 33 -13.00 4.54 -11.93
C GLN A 33 -12.09 5.76 -11.95
N TRP A 34 -10.91 5.66 -11.35
CA TRP A 34 -9.89 6.69 -11.46
C TRP A 34 -9.12 6.51 -12.78
N ARG A 35 -9.11 7.54 -13.63
CA ARG A 35 -8.35 7.58 -14.90
C ARG A 35 -8.00 9.01 -15.23
N GLU A 36 -6.86 9.26 -15.88
CA GLU A 36 -6.48 10.62 -16.34
C GLU A 36 -6.60 11.68 -15.23
N ASP A 37 -6.13 11.31 -14.04
CA ASP A 37 -6.14 12.14 -12.83
C ASP A 37 -7.54 12.67 -12.41
N ARG A 38 -8.58 11.89 -12.70
CA ARG A 38 -9.97 12.21 -12.32
C ARG A 38 -10.81 10.98 -12.04
N LEU A 39 -11.86 11.15 -11.23
CA LEU A 39 -12.90 10.15 -11.03
C LEU A 39 -13.87 10.16 -12.21
N VAL A 40 -13.77 9.17 -13.08
CA VAL A 40 -14.67 8.98 -14.22
C VAL A 40 -15.89 8.18 -13.77
N VAL A 41 -17.06 8.81 -13.74
CA VAL A 41 -18.35 8.20 -13.42
C VAL A 41 -19.14 7.98 -14.70
N GLN A 42 -19.44 6.73 -15.02
CA GLN A 42 -20.18 6.36 -16.22
C GLN A 42 -21.65 6.08 -15.86
N VAL A 43 -22.56 6.76 -16.55
CA VAL A 43 -24.01 6.71 -16.26
C VAL A 43 -24.80 6.42 -17.54
N PRO A 44 -25.99 5.78 -17.47
CA PRO A 44 -26.92 5.68 -18.59
C PRO A 44 -27.34 7.05 -19.13
N ALA A 45 -27.30 7.25 -20.45
CA ALA A 45 -27.72 8.52 -21.08
C ALA A 45 -29.23 8.83 -20.93
N ALA A 46 -30.03 7.83 -20.55
CA ALA A 46 -31.47 7.95 -20.35
C ALA A 46 -31.87 8.35 -18.91
N LEU A 47 -30.89 8.53 -17.99
CA LEU A 47 -31.19 9.01 -16.64
C LEU A 47 -31.66 10.47 -16.69
N ASP A 48 -32.63 10.79 -15.84
CA ASP A 48 -32.97 12.18 -15.55
C ASP A 48 -31.86 12.84 -14.70
N GLU A 49 -31.80 14.17 -14.78
CA GLU A 49 -30.75 14.96 -14.14
C GLU A 49 -30.68 14.76 -12.62
N ARG A 50 -31.84 14.65 -11.95
CA ARG A 50 -31.90 14.48 -10.49
C ARG A 50 -31.35 13.12 -10.07
N SER A 51 -31.81 12.05 -10.73
CA SER A 51 -31.31 10.69 -10.46
C SER A 51 -29.82 10.58 -10.77
N GLU A 52 -29.34 11.21 -11.84
CA GLU A 52 -27.92 11.26 -12.17
C GLU A 52 -27.11 11.94 -11.06
N GLN A 53 -27.50 13.14 -10.63
CA GLN A 53 -26.82 13.87 -9.56
C GLN A 53 -26.76 13.05 -8.27
N MET A 54 -27.88 12.43 -7.86
CA MET A 54 -27.92 11.59 -6.65
C MET A 54 -26.94 10.42 -6.71
N LEU A 55 -26.85 9.74 -7.86
CA LEU A 55 -25.99 8.57 -8.04
C LEU A 55 -24.52 8.97 -8.18
N VAL A 56 -24.22 10.09 -8.85
CA VAL A 56 -22.87 10.65 -8.93
C VAL A 56 -22.37 11.04 -7.52
N ASP A 57 -23.21 11.71 -6.73
CA ASP A 57 -22.89 12.07 -5.34
C ASP A 57 -22.59 10.84 -4.48
N GLU A 58 -23.35 9.75 -4.65
CA GLU A 58 -23.09 8.49 -3.97
C GLU A 58 -21.71 7.91 -4.35
N MET A 59 -21.38 7.93 -5.65
CA MET A 59 -20.08 7.45 -6.15
C MET A 59 -18.91 8.30 -5.64
N VAL A 60 -19.07 9.63 -5.58
CA VAL A 60 -18.08 10.54 -5.00
C VAL A 60 -17.91 10.28 -3.50
N LYS A 61 -19.01 10.14 -2.75
CA LYS A 61 -18.97 9.82 -1.31
C LYS A 61 -18.28 8.48 -1.05
N LYS A 62 -18.58 7.45 -1.84
CA LYS A 62 -17.93 6.14 -1.77
C LYS A 62 -16.43 6.25 -2.05
N TYR A 63 -16.04 7.00 -3.08
CA TYR A 63 -14.63 7.24 -3.40
C TYR A 63 -13.91 7.96 -2.25
N ARG A 64 -14.47 9.03 -1.70
CA ARG A 64 -13.93 9.76 -0.53
C ARG A 64 -13.71 8.83 0.65
N ARG A 65 -14.74 8.06 1.02
CA ARG A 65 -14.65 7.09 2.12
C ARG A 65 -13.53 6.08 1.90
N ASN A 66 -13.45 5.49 0.70
CA ASN A 66 -12.41 4.51 0.39
C ASN A 66 -11.01 5.14 0.39
N ARG A 67 -10.87 6.40 -0.06
CA ARG A 67 -9.60 7.14 -0.05
C ARG A 67 -9.14 7.39 1.39
N VAL A 68 -10.02 7.86 2.27
CA VAL A 68 -9.72 8.07 3.69
C VAL A 68 -9.33 6.77 4.37
N GLN A 69 -10.15 5.72 4.21
CA GLN A 69 -9.85 4.40 4.80
C GLN A 69 -8.50 3.85 4.33
N ARG A 70 -8.17 4.04 3.04
CA ARG A 70 -6.87 3.62 2.51
C ARG A 70 -5.73 4.45 3.11
N ALA A 71 -5.88 5.76 3.22
CA ALA A 71 -4.87 6.62 3.83
C ALA A 71 -4.64 6.27 5.31
N GLU A 72 -5.71 6.00 6.06
CA GLU A 72 -5.64 5.54 7.45
C GLU A 72 -4.93 4.18 7.55
N ALA A 73 -5.27 3.22 6.68
CA ALA A 73 -4.66 1.89 6.67
C ALA A 73 -3.18 1.89 6.22
N THR A 74 -2.72 2.96 5.57
CA THR A 74 -1.32 3.14 5.14
C THR A 74 -0.61 4.22 5.95
N SER A 75 -1.17 4.62 7.10
CA SER A 75 -0.58 5.63 7.99
C SER A 75 0.49 5.01 8.89
N ASP A 76 1.42 5.82 9.38
CA ASP A 76 2.41 5.38 10.38
C ASP A 76 1.73 4.85 11.65
N ALA A 77 0.66 5.50 12.12
CA ALA A 77 -0.09 5.05 13.29
C ALA A 77 -0.69 3.65 13.10
N SER A 78 -1.21 3.33 11.91
CA SER A 78 -1.70 1.99 11.59
C SER A 78 -0.56 0.96 11.55
N LEU A 79 0.62 1.37 11.08
CA LEU A 79 1.80 0.52 11.01
C LEU A 79 2.35 0.21 12.41
N GLU A 80 2.40 1.21 13.30
CA GLU A 80 2.79 1.06 14.70
C GLU A 80 1.84 0.10 15.43
N ALA A 81 0.53 0.33 15.31
CA ALA A 81 -0.47 -0.55 15.91
C ALA A 81 -0.34 -2.00 15.39
N ARG A 82 0.00 -2.17 14.10
CA ARG A 82 0.24 -3.48 13.52
C ARG A 82 1.52 -4.14 14.07
N ALA A 83 2.61 -3.39 14.16
CA ALA A 83 3.86 -3.88 14.73
C ALA A 83 3.69 -4.34 16.17
N GLU A 84 2.95 -3.60 17.00
CA GLU A 84 2.64 -4.03 18.37
C GLU A 84 1.83 -5.34 18.43
N GLN A 85 0.84 -5.51 17.55
CA GLN A 85 0.07 -6.75 17.47
C GLN A 85 0.97 -7.93 17.11
N LEU A 86 1.88 -7.74 16.16
CA LEU A 86 2.83 -8.77 15.73
C LEU A 86 3.86 -9.08 16.81
N ASP A 87 4.38 -8.06 17.51
CA ASP A 87 5.29 -8.23 18.65
C ASP A 87 4.61 -9.05 19.77
N ARG A 88 3.37 -8.70 20.14
CA ARG A 88 2.59 -9.49 21.11
C ARG A 88 2.39 -10.93 20.65
N ARG A 89 2.06 -11.14 19.37
CA ARG A 89 1.76 -12.47 18.83
C ARG A 89 3.00 -13.38 18.75
N TYR A 90 4.10 -12.89 18.21
CA TYR A 90 5.26 -13.73 17.89
C TYR A 90 6.38 -13.66 18.93
N PHE A 91 6.46 -12.57 19.68
CA PHE A 91 7.56 -12.28 20.59
C PHE A 91 7.10 -11.95 22.02
N GLY A 92 5.79 -12.05 22.30
CA GLY A 92 5.23 -11.80 23.63
C GLY A 92 5.25 -10.34 24.06
N GLY A 93 5.42 -9.40 23.13
CA GLY A 93 5.49 -7.96 23.43
C GLY A 93 6.81 -7.54 24.04
N LEU A 94 7.90 -8.26 23.74
CA LEU A 94 9.24 -8.03 24.29
C LEU A 94 10.12 -7.18 23.36
N ALA A 95 9.81 -7.09 22.06
CA ALA A 95 10.59 -6.28 21.14
C ALA A 95 10.41 -4.78 21.43
N GLN A 96 9.15 -4.38 21.66
CA GLN A 96 8.74 -3.03 22.09
C GLN A 96 9.40 -1.92 21.27
N PRO A 97 9.13 -1.83 19.95
CA PRO A 97 9.64 -0.72 19.15
C PRO A 97 9.11 0.61 19.69
N VAL A 98 9.98 1.63 19.70
CA VAL A 98 9.65 3.01 20.10
C VAL A 98 8.89 3.74 18.98
N SER A 99 9.21 3.44 17.71
CA SER A 99 8.46 3.96 16.57
C SER A 99 8.59 3.07 15.35
N VAL A 100 7.56 3.09 14.50
CA VAL A 100 7.51 2.32 13.25
C VAL A 100 6.90 3.19 12.17
N ARG A 101 7.59 3.38 11.05
CA ARG A 101 7.12 4.33 10.01
C ARG A 101 7.40 3.89 8.59
N TRP A 102 6.58 4.39 7.68
CA TRP A 102 6.84 4.31 6.25
C TRP A 102 7.90 5.32 5.82
N VAL A 103 8.79 4.93 4.91
CA VAL A 103 9.79 5.81 4.30
C VAL A 103 9.83 5.62 2.78
N ASN A 104 10.07 6.70 2.04
CA ASN A 104 10.10 6.72 0.57
C ASN A 104 11.51 6.59 -0.01
N ASN A 105 12.55 6.92 0.77
CA ASN A 105 13.95 6.92 0.35
C ASN A 105 14.69 5.59 0.64
N GLN A 106 13.97 4.54 1.04
CA GLN A 106 14.54 3.23 1.30
C GLN A 106 14.44 2.35 0.04
N ASN A 107 15.54 2.32 -0.72
CA ASN A 107 15.59 1.76 -2.08
C ASN A 107 16.39 0.46 -2.20
N LYS A 108 17.06 0.01 -1.14
CA LYS A 108 17.92 -1.19 -1.15
C LYS A 108 17.46 -2.31 -0.21
N ARG A 109 16.53 -2.04 0.71
CA ARG A 109 16.08 -2.98 1.74
C ARG A 109 14.62 -2.75 2.12
N TRP A 110 13.88 -3.81 2.43
CA TRP A 110 12.42 -3.73 2.63
C TRP A 110 12.07 -3.08 3.96
N GLY A 111 12.87 -3.35 4.98
CA GLY A 111 12.81 -2.75 6.30
C GLY A 111 14.20 -2.38 6.81
N SER A 112 14.24 -1.68 7.93
CA SER A 112 15.43 -1.55 8.77
C SER A 112 15.04 -1.28 10.21
N ALA A 113 15.82 -1.81 11.15
CA ALA A 113 15.67 -1.60 12.57
C ALA A 113 16.93 -0.96 13.17
N SER A 114 16.76 0.13 13.90
CA SER A 114 17.80 0.66 14.78
C SER A 114 17.63 0.03 16.16
N VAL A 115 18.48 -0.93 16.51
CA VAL A 115 18.43 -1.66 17.80
C VAL A 115 18.46 -0.71 18.99
N TYR A 116 19.45 0.20 19.02
CA TYR A 116 19.66 1.09 20.17
C TYR A 116 18.51 2.07 20.36
N GLN A 117 17.97 2.61 19.26
CA GLN A 117 16.86 3.56 19.30
C GLN A 117 15.50 2.86 19.32
N LYS A 118 15.47 1.53 19.11
CA LYS A 118 14.28 0.70 18.90
C LYS A 118 13.32 1.27 17.85
N THR A 119 13.85 1.83 16.77
CA THR A 119 13.01 2.39 15.69
C THR A 119 13.03 1.48 14.47
N ILE A 120 11.89 1.35 13.80
CA ILE A 120 11.73 0.54 12.60
C ILE A 120 11.28 1.43 11.43
N ARG A 121 11.84 1.20 10.25
CA ARG A 121 11.48 1.90 9.01
C ARG A 121 11.17 0.89 7.93
N LEU A 122 10.01 1.02 7.29
CA LEU A 122 9.64 0.19 6.15
C LEU A 122 9.60 1.00 4.86
N SER A 123 10.05 0.40 3.77
CA SER A 123 9.91 0.99 2.45
C SER A 123 8.43 1.10 2.06
N SER A 124 7.98 2.31 1.71
CA SER A 124 6.63 2.57 1.21
C SER A 124 6.27 1.78 -0.06
N LYS A 125 7.26 1.20 -0.76
CA LYS A 125 7.01 0.27 -1.86
C LYS A 125 6.22 -0.97 -1.40
N LEU A 126 6.32 -1.36 -0.14
CA LEU A 126 5.55 -2.46 0.44
C LEU A 126 4.04 -2.18 0.50
N LEU A 127 3.59 -0.93 0.38
CA LEU A 127 2.17 -0.57 0.29
C LEU A 127 1.47 -1.17 -0.95
N HIS A 128 2.25 -1.61 -1.93
CA HIS A 128 1.78 -2.32 -3.12
C HIS A 128 1.77 -3.84 -2.96
N THR A 129 2.20 -4.35 -1.81
CA THR A 129 2.25 -5.78 -1.50
C THR A 129 1.07 -6.18 -0.61
N PRO A 130 0.65 -7.45 -0.64
CA PRO A 130 -0.36 -7.95 0.29
C PRO A 130 0.03 -7.74 1.76
N GLN A 131 -0.96 -7.51 2.64
CA GLN A 131 -0.73 -7.24 4.06
C GLN A 131 0.21 -8.25 4.74
N TRP A 132 0.06 -9.53 4.43
CA TRP A 132 0.86 -10.60 5.05
C TRP A 132 2.35 -10.53 4.69
N VAL A 133 2.70 -9.91 3.56
CA VAL A 133 4.10 -9.63 3.17
C VAL A 133 4.63 -8.47 4.00
N GLN A 134 3.83 -7.41 4.18
CA GLN A 134 4.18 -6.28 5.05
C GLN A 134 4.40 -6.75 6.49
N ASP A 135 3.52 -7.64 6.98
CA ASP A 135 3.63 -8.24 8.31
C ASP A 135 4.91 -9.05 8.45
N TYR A 136 5.30 -9.81 7.41
CA TYR A 136 6.56 -10.56 7.43
C TYR A 136 7.77 -9.64 7.60
N VAL A 137 7.84 -8.55 6.83
CA VAL A 137 8.93 -7.57 6.96
C VAL A 137 8.89 -6.93 8.35
N LEU A 138 7.72 -6.57 8.91
CA LEU A 138 7.63 -6.09 10.29
C LEU A 138 8.17 -7.11 11.30
N VAL A 139 7.81 -8.39 11.17
CA VAL A 139 8.27 -9.46 12.05
C VAL A 139 9.79 -9.65 11.94
N HIS A 140 10.35 -9.50 10.75
CA HIS A 140 11.79 -9.49 10.51
C HIS A 140 12.49 -8.36 11.30
N GLU A 141 12.00 -7.13 11.17
CA GLU A 141 12.58 -5.99 11.90
C GLU A 141 12.41 -6.09 13.41
N LEU A 142 11.29 -6.64 13.88
CA LEU A 142 11.08 -6.94 15.29
C LEU A 142 12.02 -8.05 15.80
N ALA A 143 12.32 -9.05 14.97
CA ALA A 143 13.29 -10.09 15.31
C ALA A 143 14.71 -9.52 15.49
N HIS A 144 15.10 -8.51 14.71
CA HIS A 144 16.36 -7.79 14.92
C HIS A 144 16.42 -7.13 16.32
N LEU A 145 15.32 -6.52 16.78
CA LEU A 145 15.25 -5.96 18.13
C LEU A 145 15.36 -7.04 19.23
N MET A 146 14.87 -8.25 18.96
CA MET A 146 14.90 -9.39 19.90
C MET A 146 16.23 -10.16 19.92
N ALA A 147 16.99 -10.10 18.83
CA ALA A 147 18.28 -10.76 18.67
C ALA A 147 19.38 -9.79 18.22
N PRO A 148 19.63 -8.70 18.97
CA PRO A 148 20.45 -7.56 18.52
C PRO A 148 21.93 -7.86 18.30
N LYS A 149 22.42 -9.02 18.74
CA LYS A 149 23.82 -9.45 18.62
C LYS A 149 24.02 -10.61 17.65
N ASP A 150 22.93 -11.16 17.12
CA ASP A 150 23.00 -12.35 16.26
C ASP A 150 23.11 -11.99 14.77
N GLY A 151 22.84 -10.74 14.38
CA GLY A 151 22.52 -10.45 12.98
C GLY A 151 21.37 -11.36 12.53
N HIS A 152 21.57 -12.10 11.45
CA HIS A 152 20.65 -13.15 10.96
C HIS A 152 21.03 -14.57 11.42
N GLY A 153 21.76 -14.69 12.54
CA GLY A 153 22.21 -15.95 13.14
C GLY A 153 21.09 -16.84 13.70
N ALA A 154 21.47 -17.94 14.36
CA ALA A 154 20.53 -19.02 14.72
C ALA A 154 19.33 -18.55 15.57
N LYS A 155 19.55 -17.64 16.53
CA LYS A 155 18.45 -17.11 17.36
C LYS A 155 17.48 -16.27 16.52
N PHE A 156 18.00 -15.44 15.62
CA PHE A 156 17.20 -14.64 14.71
C PHE A 156 16.36 -15.54 13.80
N GLN A 157 16.97 -16.55 13.20
CA GLN A 157 16.26 -17.52 12.35
C GLN A 157 15.13 -18.22 13.11
N ALA A 158 15.40 -18.69 14.34
CA ALA A 158 14.40 -19.33 15.19
C ALA A 158 13.25 -18.39 15.62
N LEU A 159 13.50 -17.09 15.70
CA LEU A 159 12.45 -16.08 15.93
C LEU A 159 11.61 -15.88 14.67
N LEU A 160 12.25 -15.77 13.52
CA LEU A 160 11.60 -15.53 12.24
C LEU A 160 10.77 -16.73 11.76
N ASP A 161 11.21 -17.95 12.05
CA ASP A 161 10.49 -19.22 11.77
C ASP A 161 9.13 -19.32 12.47
N ARG A 162 8.86 -18.47 13.45
CA ARG A 162 7.54 -18.40 14.11
C ARG A 162 6.46 -17.82 13.19
N PHE A 163 6.84 -17.10 12.15
CA PHE A 163 5.90 -16.52 11.19
C PHE A 163 5.43 -17.60 10.21
N GLU A 164 4.14 -17.93 10.24
CA GLU A 164 3.64 -19.14 9.56
C GLU A 164 3.83 -19.10 8.03
N ARG A 165 3.90 -17.90 7.44
CA ARG A 165 3.98 -17.68 5.98
C ARG A 165 5.35 -17.18 5.54
N ARG A 166 6.41 -17.46 6.31
CA ARG A 166 7.78 -17.00 6.02
C ARG A 166 8.22 -17.34 4.59
N ALA A 167 8.16 -18.63 4.22
CA ALA A 167 8.63 -19.08 2.91
C ALA A 167 7.85 -18.44 1.74
N GLU A 168 6.54 -18.24 1.89
CA GLU A 168 5.72 -17.55 0.89
C GLU A 168 6.12 -16.07 0.77
N ALA A 169 6.48 -15.44 1.88
CA ALA A 169 6.85 -14.03 1.91
C ALA A 169 8.22 -13.80 1.28
N ASP A 170 9.18 -14.67 1.58
CA ASP A 170 10.50 -14.68 0.94
C ASP A 170 10.37 -14.81 -0.58
N GLN A 171 9.57 -15.77 -1.06
CA GLN A 171 9.33 -15.97 -2.49
C GLN A 171 8.63 -14.77 -3.13
N PHE A 172 7.62 -14.21 -2.46
CA PHE A 172 6.92 -13.03 -2.96
C PHE A 172 7.86 -11.83 -3.09
N LEU A 173 8.65 -11.54 -2.05
CA LEU A 173 9.59 -10.42 -2.05
C LEU A 173 10.66 -10.59 -3.12
N ALA A 174 11.19 -11.80 -3.32
CA ALA A 174 12.13 -12.09 -4.40
C ALA A 174 11.52 -11.81 -5.79
N GLY A 175 10.29 -12.28 -6.03
CA GLY A 175 9.57 -12.03 -7.28
C GLY A 175 9.23 -10.56 -7.49
N PHE A 176 8.78 -9.87 -6.44
CA PHE A 176 8.45 -8.46 -6.47
C PHE A 176 9.69 -7.60 -6.77
N SER A 177 10.83 -7.90 -6.15
CA SER A 177 12.13 -7.28 -6.46
C SER A 177 12.56 -7.51 -7.90
N ALA A 178 12.43 -8.73 -8.41
CA ALA A 178 12.75 -9.05 -9.80
C ALA A 178 11.88 -8.25 -10.79
N GLY A 179 10.57 -8.16 -10.53
CA GLY A 179 9.65 -7.36 -11.33
C GLY A 179 9.97 -5.86 -11.28
N PHE A 180 10.29 -5.33 -10.11
CA PHE A 180 10.68 -3.92 -9.95
C PHE A 180 11.95 -3.59 -10.76
N ARG A 181 12.97 -4.46 -10.69
CA ARG A 181 14.20 -4.33 -11.48
C ARG A 181 13.94 -4.36 -12.99
N ALA A 182 13.11 -5.31 -13.45
CA ALA A 182 12.77 -5.42 -14.87
C ALA A 182 12.08 -4.14 -15.38
N HIS A 183 11.10 -3.62 -14.62
CA HIS A 183 10.40 -2.38 -14.98
C HIS A 183 11.33 -1.16 -15.01
N ALA A 184 12.25 -1.04 -14.05
CA ALA A 184 13.21 0.06 -14.03
C ALA A 184 14.16 0.02 -15.24
N ALA A 185 14.64 -1.18 -15.60
CA ALA A 185 15.49 -1.39 -16.77
C ALA A 185 14.78 -1.02 -18.09
N GLU A 186 13.51 -1.42 -18.25
CA GLU A 186 12.69 -1.08 -19.43
C GLU A 186 12.48 0.44 -19.59
N ASN A 187 12.43 1.18 -18.49
CA ASN A 187 12.20 2.63 -18.50
C ASN A 187 13.50 3.46 -18.44
N GLY A 188 14.67 2.84 -18.61
CA GLY A 188 15.96 3.54 -18.63
C GLY A 188 16.36 4.19 -17.30
N GLN A 189 15.77 3.75 -16.18
CA GLN A 189 16.15 4.21 -14.85
C GLN A 189 17.43 3.49 -14.41
N GLY A 190 18.44 4.25 -13.96
CA GLY A 190 19.76 3.70 -13.61
C GLY A 190 19.71 2.72 -12.41
N ALA A 191 20.72 1.85 -12.32
CA ALA A 191 20.82 0.77 -11.32
C ALA A 191 20.67 1.21 -9.84
N ALA A 192 20.90 2.49 -9.52
CA ALA A 192 20.70 3.05 -8.18
C ALA A 192 19.22 3.29 -7.82
N GLU A 193 18.35 3.53 -8.80
CA GLU A 193 16.89 3.60 -8.68
C GLU A 193 16.26 2.20 -8.81
N ALA A 194 16.91 1.33 -9.58
CA ALA A 194 16.58 -0.08 -9.76
C ALA A 194 17.17 -0.99 -8.67
N GLY A 195 17.50 -0.43 -7.49
CA GLY A 195 18.13 -1.15 -6.39
C GLY A 195 17.38 -2.45 -6.12
N GLY A 196 18.03 -3.58 -6.43
CA GLY A 196 17.57 -4.86 -5.95
C GLY A 196 17.45 -4.77 -4.45
N PHE A 197 16.34 -5.26 -3.91
CA PHE A 197 16.33 -5.68 -2.52
C PHE A 197 17.14 -6.97 -2.50
N ASP A 198 18.46 -6.83 -2.51
CA ASP A 198 19.34 -7.93 -2.22
C ASP A 198 18.99 -8.34 -0.79
N GLY A 199 18.58 -9.60 -0.62
CA GLY A 199 18.26 -10.15 0.69
C GLY A 199 19.45 -9.84 1.59
N ASP A 200 19.17 -9.18 2.71
CA ASP A 200 20.14 -8.47 3.54
C ASP A 200 21.48 -9.22 3.58
N GLU A 201 22.44 -8.74 2.78
CA GLU A 201 23.82 -9.22 2.86
C GLU A 201 24.38 -8.74 4.19
N ASP A 202 24.38 -9.66 5.14
CA ASP A 202 25.18 -9.76 6.36
C ASP A 202 25.82 -8.44 6.85
N GLU A 203 25.21 -7.82 7.87
CA GLU A 203 25.82 -6.79 8.72
C GLU A 203 26.14 -7.36 10.12
#